data_AF-Q5C2D0-F1
#
_entry.id   AF-Q5C2D0-F1
#
_cell.length_a   1.000
_cell.length_b   1.000
_cell.length_c   1.000
_cell.angle_alpha   90.00
_cell.angle_beta   90.00
_cell.angle_gamma   90.00
#
_symmetry.space_group_name_H-M   'P 1'
#
loop_
_entity.id
_entity.type
_entity.pdbx_description
1 polymer ?
#
loop_
_entity_poly.entity_id
_entity_poly.type
_entity_poly.pdbx_seq_one_letter_code
_entity_poly.pdbx_strand_id
1 'polypeptide(L)'
;MAEIEYFVDPSDKRHPKFEEVRNTEMVLYSSCDQMNADRPRRVTIGEAVDQGVVANQTLGYFMARIHLFLVHIGVDPQRMRFRQHLSNEMAHYACDCWDAECQTSYGWIECVGCADRSCYDLNQHSKATGTRTVAEKPLDEPKTVQICECIPNKGELGKAFRGEAKAII
;
A
#
# COMPACT_ATOMS: atom_id res chain seq x y z
N MET A 1 -1.76 -8.39 -19.17
CA MET A 1 -1.73 -7.88 -17.79
C MET A 1 -2.43 -6.53 -17.80
N ALA A 2 -3.26 -6.25 -16.80
CA ALA A 2 -3.93 -4.97 -16.62
C ALA A 2 -3.67 -4.51 -15.18
N GLU A 3 -3.05 -3.34 -15.03
CA GLU A 3 -2.58 -2.83 -13.74
C GLU A 3 -3.20 -1.47 -13.46
N ILE A 4 -3.45 -1.20 -12.17
CA ILE A 4 -3.95 0.08 -11.68
C ILE A 4 -3.04 0.52 -10.53
N GLU A 5 -2.36 1.65 -10.72
CA GLU A 5 -1.61 2.32 -9.66
C GLU A 5 -2.48 3.41 -9.04
N TYR A 6 -2.98 3.17 -7.82
CA TYR A 6 -3.82 4.12 -7.10
C TYR A 6 -3.01 4.86 -6.03
N PHE A 7 -2.72 6.14 -6.26
CA PHE A 7 -1.99 6.98 -5.32
C PHE A 7 -2.96 7.61 -4.31
N VAL A 8 -2.68 7.45 -3.02
CA VAL A 8 -3.47 7.99 -1.91
C VAL A 8 -2.56 8.66 -0.89
N ASP A 9 -3.08 9.68 -0.19
CA ASP A 9 -2.39 10.31 0.93
C ASP A 9 -2.17 9.27 2.05
N PRO A 10 -0.93 8.99 2.46
CA PRO A 10 -0.66 7.98 3.49
C PRO A 10 -1.25 8.34 4.86
N SER A 11 -1.54 9.62 5.11
CA SER A 11 -2.22 10.08 6.33
C SER A 11 -3.74 9.86 6.32
N ASP A 12 -4.32 9.62 5.15
CA ASP A 12 -5.76 9.37 4.97
C ASP A 12 -6.01 8.31 3.89
N LYS A 13 -5.97 7.04 4.29
CA LYS A 13 -6.27 5.89 3.42
C LYS A 13 -7.75 5.53 3.34
N ARG A 14 -8.66 6.47 3.66
CA ARG A 14 -10.10 6.27 3.44
C ARG A 14 -10.43 6.29 1.96
N HIS A 15 -11.52 5.63 1.57
CA HIS A 15 -11.99 5.66 0.19
C HIS A 15 -13.41 6.23 0.12
N PRO A 16 -13.67 7.29 -0.67
CA PRO A 16 -14.95 8.01 -0.65
C PRO A 16 -16.15 7.14 -1.06
N LYS A 17 -15.90 6.06 -1.80
CA LYS A 17 -16.92 5.10 -2.28
C LYS A 17 -16.92 3.77 -1.51
N PHE A 18 -16.21 3.67 -0.39
CA PHE A 18 -16.16 2.41 0.36
C PHE A 18 -17.54 1.95 0.83
N GLU A 19 -18.39 2.90 1.24
CA GLU A 19 -19.76 2.61 1.67
C GLU A 19 -20.61 1.91 0.58
N GLU A 20 -20.34 2.18 -0.70
CA GLU A 20 -21.06 1.54 -1.82
C GLU A 20 -20.80 0.02 -1.90
N VAL A 21 -19.66 -0.44 -1.39
CA VAL A 21 -19.22 -1.85 -1.47
C VAL A 21 -19.13 -2.52 -0.11
N ARG A 22 -19.40 -1.80 0.97
CA ARG A 22 -19.20 -2.24 2.37
C ARG A 22 -19.87 -3.58 2.70
N ASN A 23 -21.05 -3.83 2.13
CA ASN A 23 -21.83 -5.04 2.36
C ASN A 23 -21.47 -6.20 1.41
N THR A 24 -20.40 -6.07 0.60
CA THR A 24 -19.97 -7.15 -0.28
C THR A 24 -19.45 -8.32 0.56
N GLU A 25 -20.14 -9.46 0.49
CA GLU A 25 -19.71 -10.70 1.13
C GLU A 25 -18.56 -11.33 0.34
N MET A 26 -17.47 -11.62 1.04
CA MET A 26 -16.24 -12.15 0.44
C MET A 26 -15.72 -13.32 1.29
N VAL A 27 -15.00 -14.24 0.64
CA VAL A 27 -14.26 -15.29 1.34
C VAL A 27 -12.83 -14.81 1.52
N LEU A 28 -12.43 -14.52 2.76
CA LEU A 28 -11.09 -14.05 3.11
C LEU A 28 -10.30 -15.16 3.79
N TYR A 29 -9.05 -15.35 3.37
CA TYR A 29 -8.09 -16.25 3.99
C TYR A 29 -6.93 -15.42 4.54
N SER A 30 -7.10 -14.94 5.77
CA SER A 30 -6.13 -14.05 6.42
C SER A 30 -4.80 -14.75 6.66
N SER A 31 -3.74 -13.97 6.88
CA SER A 31 -2.43 -14.49 7.25
C SER A 31 -2.49 -15.26 8.58
N CYS A 32 -3.28 -14.78 9.55
CA CYS A 32 -3.52 -15.47 10.81
C CYS A 32 -4.22 -16.83 10.62
N ASP A 33 -5.29 -16.88 9.83
CA ASP A 33 -5.99 -18.15 9.56
C ASP A 33 -5.06 -19.14 8.83
N GLN A 34 -4.22 -18.68 7.90
CA GLN A 34 -3.21 -19.49 7.24
C GLN A 34 -2.21 -20.10 8.23
N MET A 35 -1.67 -19.29 9.14
CA MET A 35 -0.68 -19.75 10.13
C MET A 35 -1.27 -20.74 11.13
N ASN A 36 -2.56 -20.61 11.46
CA ASN A 36 -3.26 -21.52 12.36
C ASN A 36 -3.82 -22.77 11.65
N ALA A 37 -3.63 -22.90 10.33
CA ALA A 37 -4.27 -23.91 9.50
C ALA A 37 -5.81 -23.92 9.62
N ASP A 38 -6.39 -22.74 9.86
CA ASP A 38 -7.84 -22.52 9.89
C ASP A 38 -8.41 -22.42 8.46
N ARG A 39 -9.74 -22.40 8.37
CA ARG A 39 -10.44 -22.27 7.08
C ARG A 39 -10.65 -20.79 6.72
N PRO A 40 -10.68 -20.45 5.42
CA PRO A 40 -11.14 -19.13 4.97
C PRO A 40 -12.52 -18.78 5.52
N ARG A 41 -12.74 -17.52 5.88
CA ARG A 41 -13.98 -17.03 6.50
C ARG A 41 -14.80 -16.24 5.50
N ARG A 42 -16.12 -16.41 5.56
CA ARG A 42 -17.06 -15.54 4.84
C ARG A 42 -17.42 -14.36 5.73
N VAL A 43 -17.08 -13.16 5.29
CA VAL A 43 -17.33 -11.91 6.00
C VAL A 43 -17.66 -10.81 4.99
N THR A 44 -18.31 -9.74 5.44
CA THR A 44 -18.41 -8.54 4.60
C THR A 44 -17.09 -7.78 4.60
N ILE A 45 -16.80 -7.08 3.50
CA ILE A 45 -15.58 -6.25 3.44
C ILE A 45 -15.59 -5.12 4.48
N GLY A 46 -16.78 -4.63 4.84
CA GLY A 46 -16.98 -3.67 5.93
C GLY A 46 -16.51 -4.22 7.28
N GLU A 47 -16.97 -5.41 7.66
CA GLU A 47 -16.54 -6.06 8.90
C GLU A 47 -15.04 -6.33 8.91
N ALA A 48 -14.47 -6.76 7.78
CA ALA A 48 -13.04 -7.04 7.68
C ALA A 48 -12.18 -5.78 7.87
N VAL A 49 -12.62 -4.64 7.34
CA VAL A 49 -11.95 -3.34 7.55
C VAL A 49 -12.13 -2.84 8.98
N ASP A 50 -13.34 -2.92 9.53
CA ASP A 50 -13.62 -2.48 10.90
C ASP A 50 -12.82 -3.27 11.96
N GLN A 51 -12.62 -4.58 11.73
CA GLN A 51 -11.85 -5.46 12.60
C GLN A 51 -10.33 -5.36 12.35
N GLY A 52 -9.90 -4.58 11.36
CA GLY A 52 -8.48 -4.44 10.99
C GLY A 52 -7.88 -5.68 10.32
N VAL A 53 -8.69 -6.63 9.85
CA VAL A 53 -8.23 -7.77 9.04
C VAL A 53 -7.73 -7.27 7.69
N VAL A 54 -8.45 -6.33 7.08
CA VAL A 54 -8.03 -5.58 5.90
C VAL A 54 -7.58 -4.19 6.36
N ALA A 55 -6.36 -3.79 6.02
CA ALA A 55 -5.69 -2.66 6.68
C ALA A 55 -6.41 -1.30 6.57
N ASN A 56 -7.14 -1.04 5.48
CA ASN A 56 -7.82 0.24 5.26
C ASN A 56 -8.96 0.16 4.22
N GLN A 57 -9.79 1.20 4.17
CA GLN A 57 -10.93 1.28 3.25
C GLN A 57 -10.52 1.33 1.77
N THR A 58 -9.35 1.89 1.43
CA THR A 58 -8.88 1.93 0.04
C THR A 58 -8.60 0.52 -0.48
N LEU A 59 -7.84 -0.26 0.29
CA LEU A 59 -7.57 -1.66 -0.03
C LEU A 59 -8.87 -2.47 -0.07
N GLY A 60 -9.73 -2.31 0.95
CA GLY A 60 -11.02 -2.99 1.00
C GLY A 60 -11.93 -2.63 -0.19
N TYR A 61 -11.96 -1.36 -0.61
CA TYR A 61 -12.73 -0.93 -1.77
C TYR A 61 -12.26 -1.66 -3.04
N PHE A 62 -10.96 -1.69 -3.29
CA PHE A 62 -10.42 -2.36 -4.48
C PHE A 62 -10.61 -3.88 -4.42
N MET A 63 -10.43 -4.53 -3.26
CA MET A 63 -10.74 -5.95 -3.09
C MET A 63 -12.20 -6.25 -3.47
N ALA A 64 -13.15 -5.47 -2.97
CA ALA A 64 -14.56 -5.65 -3.29
C ALA A 64 -14.87 -5.36 -4.77
N ARG A 65 -14.25 -4.34 -5.38
CA ARG A 65 -14.39 -4.06 -6.81
C ARG A 65 -13.80 -5.17 -7.69
N ILE A 66 -12.68 -5.76 -7.29
CA ILE A 66 -12.09 -6.94 -7.94
C ILE A 66 -13.07 -8.12 -7.85
N HIS A 67 -13.61 -8.39 -6.66
CA HIS A 67 -14.61 -9.45 -6.46
C HIS A 67 -15.80 -9.26 -7.41
N LEU A 68 -16.42 -8.07 -7.39
CA LEU A 68 -17.58 -7.76 -8.24
C LEU A 68 -17.26 -7.89 -9.73
N PHE A 69 -16.06 -7.47 -10.14
CA PHE A 69 -15.61 -7.62 -11.52
C PHE A 69 -15.43 -9.09 -11.92
N LEU A 70 -14.76 -9.90 -11.09
CA LEU A 70 -14.55 -11.32 -11.36
C LEU A 70 -15.89 -12.08 -11.46
N VAL A 71 -16.83 -11.80 -10.56
CA VAL A 71 -18.18 -12.37 -10.63
C VAL A 71 -18.90 -11.91 -11.90
N HIS A 72 -18.79 -10.63 -12.26
CA HIS A 72 -19.43 -10.10 -13.46
C HIS A 72 -18.94 -10.77 -14.76
N ILE A 73 -17.65 -11.13 -14.84
CA ILE A 73 -17.09 -11.83 -16.00
C ILE A 73 -17.27 -13.36 -15.93
N GLY A 74 -17.97 -13.88 -14.93
CA GLY A 74 -18.40 -15.28 -14.86
C GLY A 74 -17.61 -16.19 -13.91
N VAL A 75 -16.75 -15.65 -13.04
CA VAL A 75 -16.12 -16.46 -11.98
C VAL A 75 -17.16 -16.86 -10.95
N ASP A 76 -17.20 -18.15 -10.60
CA ASP A 76 -18.07 -18.68 -9.55
C ASP A 76 -17.62 -18.14 -8.16
N PRO A 77 -18.46 -17.36 -7.45
CA PRO A 77 -18.12 -16.83 -6.12
C PRO A 77 -17.83 -17.92 -5.07
N GLN A 78 -18.32 -19.15 -5.26
CA GLN A 78 -18.04 -20.26 -4.35
C GLN A 78 -16.62 -20.84 -4.55
N ARG A 79 -16.01 -20.57 -5.70
CA ARG A 79 -14.68 -21.01 -6.10
C ARG A 79 -13.69 -19.85 -6.16
N MET A 80 -13.97 -18.79 -5.42
CA MET A 80 -13.13 -17.60 -5.33
C MET A 80 -12.86 -17.28 -3.87
N ARG A 81 -11.62 -16.87 -3.56
CA ARG A 81 -11.24 -16.35 -2.24
C ARG A 81 -10.20 -15.25 -2.40
N PHE A 82 -10.04 -14.44 -1.37
CA PHE A 82 -8.94 -13.50 -1.25
C PHE A 82 -7.98 -14.01 -0.19
N ARG A 83 -6.74 -14.29 -0.57
CA ARG A 83 -5.68 -14.78 0.34
C ARG A 83 -4.74 -13.64 0.68
N GLN A 84 -4.54 -13.39 1.97
CA GLN A 84 -3.56 -12.40 2.40
C GLN A 84 -2.15 -12.99 2.27
N HIS A 85 -1.17 -12.19 1.87
CA HIS A 85 0.23 -12.61 1.90
C HIS A 85 0.68 -12.83 3.35
N LEU A 86 1.47 -13.88 3.58
CA LEU A 86 2.15 -14.07 4.86
C LEU A 86 3.29 -13.07 5.02
N SER A 87 3.71 -12.80 6.25
CA SER A 87 4.80 -11.83 6.52
C SER A 87 6.13 -12.17 5.84
N ASN A 88 6.40 -13.45 5.57
CA ASN A 88 7.55 -13.95 4.84
C ASN A 88 7.37 -13.97 3.31
N GLU A 89 6.13 -13.78 2.82
CA GLU A 89 5.78 -13.68 1.39
C GLU A 89 5.59 -12.23 0.95
N MET A 90 5.27 -11.33 1.90
CA MET A 90 5.19 -9.90 1.63
C MET A 90 6.51 -9.40 1.05
N ALA A 91 6.43 -8.75 -0.11
CA ALA A 91 7.55 -7.96 -0.58
C ALA A 91 7.95 -6.98 0.52
N HIS A 92 9.25 -6.72 0.71
CA HIS A 92 9.80 -5.93 1.82
C HIS A 92 9.29 -4.47 1.92
N TYR A 93 8.40 -4.08 1.01
CA TYR A 93 7.77 -2.76 0.90
C TYR A 93 6.24 -2.77 0.99
N ALA A 94 5.59 -3.95 0.97
CA ALA A 94 4.13 -4.04 1.03
C ALA A 94 3.65 -3.96 2.48
N CYS A 95 2.65 -3.11 2.74
CA CYS A 95 2.03 -2.97 4.06
C CYS A 95 0.92 -4.01 4.31
N ASP A 96 0.17 -4.32 3.26
CA ASP A 96 -0.85 -5.37 3.24
C ASP A 96 -1.05 -5.77 1.77
N CYS A 97 -1.26 -7.06 1.50
CA CYS A 97 -1.40 -7.58 0.14
C CYS A 97 -2.36 -8.76 0.12
N TRP A 98 -3.31 -8.72 -0.81
CA TRP A 98 -4.35 -9.72 -0.96
C TRP A 98 -4.45 -10.19 -2.41
N ASP A 99 -4.40 -11.51 -2.59
CA ASP A 99 -4.55 -12.16 -3.89
C ASP A 99 -5.97 -12.68 -4.06
N ALA A 100 -6.66 -12.26 -5.10
CA ALA A 100 -7.88 -12.93 -5.56
C ALA A 100 -7.49 -14.24 -6.25
N GLU A 101 -7.78 -15.36 -5.57
CA GLU A 101 -7.51 -16.70 -6.06
C GLU A 101 -8.79 -17.37 -6.57
N CYS A 102 -8.67 -18.07 -7.71
CA CYS A 102 -9.74 -18.87 -8.28
C CYS A 102 -9.41 -20.36 -8.17
N GLN A 103 -10.39 -21.18 -7.80
CA GLN A 103 -10.25 -22.63 -7.75
C GLN A 103 -10.48 -23.25 -9.14
N THR A 104 -9.43 -23.87 -9.66
CA THR A 104 -9.41 -24.53 -10.97
C THR A 104 -9.12 -26.03 -10.83
N SER A 105 -9.00 -26.74 -11.94
CA SER A 105 -8.53 -28.13 -11.97
C SER A 105 -7.09 -28.31 -11.44
N TYR A 106 -6.31 -27.22 -11.39
CA TYR A 106 -4.92 -27.22 -10.89
C TYR A 106 -4.83 -26.77 -9.42
N GLY A 107 -5.97 -26.57 -8.75
CA GLY A 107 -6.04 -26.01 -7.40
C GLY A 107 -6.30 -24.51 -7.42
N TRP A 108 -5.95 -23.83 -6.32
CA TRP A 108 -6.08 -22.39 -6.18
C TRP A 108 -4.96 -21.68 -6.93
N ILE A 109 -5.32 -20.78 -7.84
CA ILE A 109 -4.37 -19.97 -8.59
C ILE A 109 -4.65 -18.49 -8.36
N GLU A 110 -3.61 -17.68 -8.22
CA GLU A 110 -3.73 -16.22 -8.23
C GLU A 110 -4.23 -15.76 -9.60
N CYS A 111 -5.24 -14.88 -9.60
CA CYS A 111 -5.74 -14.23 -10.81
C CYS A 111 -5.58 -12.71 -10.77
N VAL A 112 -5.63 -12.10 -9.57
CA VAL A 112 -5.45 -10.65 -9.38
C VAL A 112 -4.75 -10.40 -8.05
N GLY A 113 -3.59 -9.75 -8.07
CA GLY A 113 -2.95 -9.20 -6.87
C GLY A 113 -3.46 -7.80 -6.53
N CYS A 114 -3.68 -7.53 -5.24
CA CYS A 114 -4.06 -6.23 -4.72
C CYS A 114 -3.11 -5.84 -3.56
N ALA A 115 -2.14 -4.97 -3.84
CA ALA A 115 -1.04 -4.67 -2.94
C ALA A 115 -1.00 -3.19 -2.52
N ASP A 116 -0.80 -2.94 -1.22
CA ASP A 116 -0.47 -1.62 -0.69
C ASP A 116 1.06 -1.48 -0.61
N ARG A 117 1.67 -0.88 -1.64
CA ARG A 117 3.14 -0.74 -1.78
C ARG A 117 3.72 0.52 -1.12
N SER A 118 2.88 1.30 -0.43
CA SER A 118 3.25 2.59 0.13
C SER A 118 4.00 3.48 -0.88
N CYS A 119 5.20 3.97 -0.53
CA CYS A 119 5.98 4.89 -1.36
C CYS A 119 7.28 4.28 -1.90
N TYR A 120 7.44 2.95 -1.85
CA TYR A 120 8.73 2.33 -2.14
C TYR A 120 9.22 2.63 -3.56
N ASP A 121 8.38 2.40 -4.56
CA ASP A 121 8.75 2.57 -5.97
C ASP A 121 9.12 4.02 -6.29
N LEU A 122 8.27 4.96 -5.87
CA LEU A 122 8.53 6.40 -6.03
C LEU A 122 9.83 6.81 -5.33
N ASN A 123 10.09 6.32 -4.12
CA ASN A 123 11.31 6.63 -3.38
C ASN A 123 12.56 6.05 -4.06
N GLN A 124 12.50 4.81 -4.56
CA GLN A 124 13.64 4.19 -5.25
C GLN A 124 13.94 4.92 -6.56
N HIS A 125 12.90 5.22 -7.36
CA HIS A 125 13.07 5.98 -8.60
C HIS A 125 13.57 7.40 -8.36
N SER A 126 13.07 8.09 -7.33
CA SER A 126 13.55 9.44 -6.99
C SER A 126 15.03 9.42 -6.58
N LYS A 127 15.45 8.45 -5.76
CA LYS A 127 16.85 8.28 -5.35
C LYS A 127 17.78 7.95 -6.52
N ALA A 128 17.35 7.07 -7.42
CA ALA A 128 18.17 6.64 -8.55
C ALA A 128 18.33 7.72 -9.63
N THR A 129 17.29 8.53 -9.85
CA THR A 129 17.25 9.51 -10.94
C THR A 129 17.53 10.95 -10.50
N GLY A 130 17.46 11.24 -9.20
CA GLY A 130 17.45 12.61 -8.68
C GLY A 130 16.18 13.40 -9.01
N THR A 131 15.18 12.77 -9.64
CA THR A 131 13.92 13.43 -10.01
C THR A 131 12.95 13.40 -8.84
N ARG A 132 12.37 14.56 -8.51
CA ARG A 132 11.41 14.69 -7.42
C ARG A 132 10.04 14.13 -7.82
N THR A 133 9.63 13.01 -7.20
CA THR A 133 8.34 12.35 -7.45
C THR A 133 7.48 12.36 -6.19
N VAL A 134 6.95 13.52 -5.83
CA VAL A 134 6.12 13.71 -4.62
C VAL A 134 4.88 14.53 -4.94
N ALA A 135 3.84 14.38 -4.13
CA ALA A 135 2.71 15.29 -4.09
C ALA A 135 2.90 16.33 -2.97
N GLU A 136 2.33 17.51 -3.15
CA GLU A 136 2.31 18.57 -2.14
C GLU A 136 0.87 18.90 -1.77
N LYS A 137 0.61 19.00 -0.47
CA LYS A 137 -0.69 19.39 0.08
C LYS A 137 -0.49 20.64 0.92
N PRO A 138 -1.30 21.69 0.73
CA PRO A 138 -1.26 22.85 1.61
C PRO A 138 -1.59 22.42 3.04
N LEU A 139 -0.90 23.01 4.01
CA LEU A 139 -1.27 22.89 5.41
C LEU A 139 -2.57 23.66 5.67
N ASP A 140 -3.37 23.20 6.63
CA ASP A 140 -4.57 23.92 7.05
C ASP A 140 -4.24 25.33 7.54
N GLU A 141 -3.12 25.46 8.26
CA GLU A 141 -2.57 26.74 8.72
C GLU A 141 -1.06 26.81 8.44
N PRO A 142 -0.51 27.97 7.99
CA PRO A 142 0.92 28.13 7.80
C PRO A 142 1.70 27.95 9.11
N LYS A 143 2.76 27.13 9.08
CA LYS A 143 3.61 26.87 10.25
C LYS A 143 4.91 27.67 10.16
N THR A 144 5.08 28.67 11.04
CA THR A 144 6.37 29.35 11.23
C THR A 144 7.25 28.54 12.16
N VAL A 145 8.49 28.25 11.75
CA VAL A 145 9.46 27.48 12.55
C VAL A 145 10.73 28.33 12.70
N GLN A 146 11.18 28.56 13.94
CA GLN A 146 12.50 29.16 14.18
C GLN A 146 13.57 28.09 14.06
N ILE A 147 14.54 28.32 13.17
CA ILE A 147 15.68 27.43 12.94
C ILE A 147 16.95 28.23 13.24
N CYS A 148 17.77 27.73 14.16
CA CYS A 148 19.13 28.21 14.37
C CYS A 148 20.08 27.32 13.56
N GLU A 149 20.56 27.81 12.44
CA GLU A 149 21.48 27.09 11.57
C GLU A 149 22.80 27.86 11.46
N CYS A 150 23.92 27.14 11.46
CA CYS A 150 25.22 27.73 11.14
C CYS A 150 25.28 27.98 9.63
N ILE A 151 25.54 29.21 9.20
CA ILE A 151 25.74 29.55 7.79
C ILE A 151 27.24 29.76 7.57
N PRO A 152 28.01 28.71 7.19
CA PRO A 152 29.44 28.82 7.02
C PRO A 152 29.82 29.65 5.80
N ASN A 153 30.84 30.50 5.93
CA ASN A 153 31.46 31.17 4.79
C ASN A 153 32.33 30.17 4.02
N LYS A 154 31.73 29.45 3.07
CA LYS A 154 32.38 28.39 2.28
C LYS A 154 33.63 28.89 1.54
N GLY A 155 33.67 30.17 1.15
CA GLY A 155 34.81 30.75 0.44
C GLY A 155 36.05 30.90 1.33
N GLU A 156 35.87 31.44 2.53
CA GLU A 156 36.97 31.59 3.49
C GLU A 156 37.42 30.23 4.05
N LEU A 157 36.48 29.34 4.36
CA LEU A 157 36.79 27.99 4.81
C LEU A 157 37.54 27.17 3.73
N GLY A 158 37.15 27.30 2.47
CA GLY A 158 37.84 26.65 1.35
C GLY A 158 39.29 27.14 1.17
N LYS A 159 39.54 28.45 1.37
CA LYS A 159 40.91 29.02 1.32
C LYS A 159 41.76 28.57 2.50
N ALA A 160 41.19 28.62 3.71
CA ALA A 160 41.91 28.33 4.95
C ALA A 160 42.22 26.83 5.11
N PHE A 161 41.25 25.96 4.82
CA PHE A 161 41.32 24.52 5.14
C PHE A 161 41.45 23.62 3.90
N ARG A 162 41.33 24.15 2.67
CA ARG A 162 41.55 23.40 1.41
C ARG A 162 40.81 22.06 1.38
N GLY A 163 41.53 20.94 1.28
CA GLY A 163 40.95 19.59 1.25
C GLY A 163 40.21 19.21 2.52
N GLU A 164 40.55 19.82 3.66
CA GLU A 164 39.91 19.58 4.96
C GLU A 164 38.62 20.39 5.13
N ALA A 165 38.38 21.40 4.29
CA ALA A 165 37.18 22.23 4.37
C ALA A 165 35.88 21.41 4.28
N LYS A 166 35.90 20.28 3.55
CA LYS A 166 34.74 19.37 3.41
C LYS A 166 34.34 18.69 4.73
N ALA A 167 35.26 18.56 5.68
CA ALA A 167 34.98 17.98 7.00
C ALA A 167 34.51 19.03 8.03
N ILE A 168 34.64 20.33 7.70
CA ILE A 168 34.35 21.47 8.59
C ILE A 168 33.02 22.15 8.20
N ILE A 169 32.62 22.07 6.92
CA ILE A 169 31.38 22.62 6.36
C ILE A 169 30.20 21.67 6.59
#